data_AF-A0AA42PJW7-F1
#
_entry.id   AF-A0AA42PJW7-F1
#
_cell.length_a   1.000
_cell.length_b   1.000
_cell.length_c   1.000
_cell.angle_alpha   90.00
_cell.angle_beta   90.00
_cell.angle_gamma   90.00
#
_symmetry.space_group_name_H-M   'P 1'
#
loop_
_entity.id
_entity.type
_entity.pdbx_description
1 polymer ?
#
loop_
_entity_poly.entity_id
_entity_poly.type
_entity_poly.pdbx_seq_one_letter_code
_entity_poly.pdbx_strand_id
1 'polypeptide(L)'
;MNTPSHRQDLELGWLRLQRMLEGIEGMALLLCDHHLALANGAPPTLPEAQLERAAQAIACMALNGRRHADSVRQLCEVPVRH
;
A
#
# COMPACT_ATOMS: atom_id res chain seq x y z
N MET A 1 23.60 11.31 16.89
CA MET A 1 22.37 12.07 16.54
C MET A 1 22.02 11.71 15.10
N ASN A 2 20.78 11.28 14.80
CA ASN A 2 20.34 11.15 13.40
C ASN A 2 20.57 12.50 12.71
N THR A 3 21.30 12.51 11.60
CA THR A 3 21.41 13.72 10.79
C THR A 3 20.00 14.12 10.34
N PRO A 4 19.69 15.42 10.22
CA PRO A 4 18.35 15.88 9.84
C PRO A 4 17.80 15.22 8.57
N SER A 5 18.66 14.86 7.61
CA SER A 5 18.23 14.15 6.39
C SER A 5 17.80 12.71 6.66
N HIS A 6 18.51 11.96 7.51
CA HIS A 6 18.18 10.56 7.82
C HIS A 6 16.81 10.42 8.48
N ARG A 7 16.49 11.33 9.41
CA ARG A 7 15.16 11.38 10.04
C ARG A 7 14.06 11.72 9.02
N GLN A 8 14.30 12.69 8.14
CA GLN A 8 13.34 13.06 7.10
C GLN A 8 13.10 11.91 6.12
N ASP A 9 14.14 11.17 5.75
CA ASP A 9 14.06 10.01 4.86
C ASP A 9 13.20 8.88 5.48
N LEU A 10 13.37 8.63 6.79
CA LEU A 10 12.53 7.67 7.53
C LEU A 10 11.08 8.13 7.63
N GLU A 11 10.82 9.39 7.98
CA GLU A 11 9.46 9.95 8.07
C GLU A 11 8.73 9.90 6.72
N LEU A 12 9.44 10.24 5.64
CA LEU A 12 8.91 10.15 4.27
C LEU A 12 8.64 8.69 3.87
N GLY A 13 9.57 7.78 4.18
CA GLY A 13 9.42 6.36 3.93
C GLY A 13 8.21 5.77 4.65
N TRP A 14 8.02 6.14 5.92
CA TRP A 14 6.87 5.74 6.73
C TRP A 14 5.54 6.25 6.13
N LEU A 15 5.47 7.54 5.78
CA LEU A 15 4.28 8.14 5.18
C LEU A 15 3.89 7.43 3.88
N ARG A 16 4.86 7.09 3.03
CA ARG A 16 4.62 6.36 1.77
C ARG A 16 4.04 4.98 2.03
N LEU A 17 4.56 4.25 3.03
CA LEU A 17 4.04 2.94 3.40
C LEU A 17 2.60 3.01 3.90
N GLN A 18 2.30 3.99 4.75
CA GLN A 18 0.92 4.22 5.23
C GLN A 18 -0.03 4.49 4.07
N ARG A 19 0.33 5.40 3.15
CA ARG A 19 -0.49 5.71 1.97
C ARG A 19 -0.73 4.50 1.07
N MET A 20 0.27 3.63 0.89
CA MET A 20 0.12 2.40 0.13
C MET A 20 -0.84 1.42 0.81
N LEU A 21 -0.76 1.28 2.14
CA LEU A 21 -1.66 0.42 2.90
C LEU A 21 -3.11 0.95 2.84
N GLU A 22 -3.32 2.25 3.03
CA GLU A 22 -4.63 2.90 2.89
C GLU A 22 -5.23 2.66 1.49
N GLY A 23 -4.41 2.80 0.43
CA GLY A 23 -4.84 2.54 -0.94
C GLY A 23 -5.20 1.09 -1.21
N ILE A 24 -4.44 0.14 -0.66
CA ILE A 24 -4.73 -1.29 -0.75
C ILE A 24 -6.04 -1.61 -0.02
N GLU A 25 -6.21 -1.12 1.20
CA GLU A 25 -7.41 -1.35 2.02
C GLU A 25 -8.67 -0.83 1.32
N GLY A 26 -8.65 0.41 0.82
CA GLY A 26 -9.79 0.99 0.11
C GLY A 26 -10.18 0.21 -1.15
N MET A 27 -9.20 -0.23 -1.94
CA MET A 27 -9.45 -1.03 -3.14
C MET A 27 -9.93 -2.45 -2.79
N ALA A 28 -9.38 -3.07 -1.74
CA ALA A 28 -9.79 -4.39 -1.28
C ALA A 28 -11.24 -4.38 -0.78
N LEU A 29 -11.64 -3.34 -0.03
CA LEU A 29 -13.02 -3.14 0.41
C LEU A 29 -13.99 -3.05 -0.78
N LEU A 30 -13.65 -2.26 -1.81
CA LEU A 30 -14.47 -2.16 -3.02
C LEU A 30 -14.66 -3.50 -3.73
N LEU A 31 -13.61 -4.33 -3.81
CA LEU A 31 -13.69 -5.66 -4.39
C LEU A 31 -14.55 -6.60 -3.53
N CYS A 32 -14.38 -6.56 -2.20
CA CYS A 32 -15.19 -7.33 -1.27
C CYS A 32 -16.68 -6.97 -1.37
N ASP A 33 -17.01 -5.67 -1.39
CA ASP A 33 -18.39 -5.19 -1.53
C ASP A 33 -19.01 -5.62 -2.85
N HIS A 34 -18.24 -5.56 -3.94
CA HIS A 34 -18.68 -6.06 -5.24
C HIS A 34 -19.00 -7.56 -5.20
N HIS A 35 -18.10 -8.39 -4.65
CA HIS A 35 -18.33 -9.83 -4.57
C HIS A 35 -19.46 -10.19 -3.60
N LEU A 36 -19.63 -9.43 -2.51
CA LEU A 36 -20.74 -9.60 -1.58
C LEU A 36 -22.08 -9.25 -2.23
N ALA A 37 -22.14 -8.18 -3.02
CA ALA A 37 -23.33 -7.81 -3.77
C ALA A 37 -23.74 -8.93 -4.75
N LEU A 38 -22.76 -9.45 -5.51
CA LEU A 38 -22.99 -10.58 -6.42
C LEU A 38 -23.48 -11.84 -5.69
N ALA A 39 -22.87 -12.19 -4.55
CA ALA A 39 -23.27 -13.35 -3.75
C ALA A 39 -24.71 -13.22 -3.21
N ASN A 40 -25.18 -12.00 -2.98
CA ASN A 40 -26.54 -11.70 -2.56
C ASN A 40 -27.53 -11.54 -3.74
N GLY A 41 -27.10 -11.81 -4.99
CA GLY A 41 -27.94 -11.69 -6.18
C GLY A 41 -28.21 -10.25 -6.63
N ALA A 42 -27.50 -9.26 -6.06
CA ALA A 42 -27.55 -7.89 -6.52
C ALA A 42 -26.80 -7.73 -7.86
N PRO A 43 -27.17 -6.76 -8.70
CA PRO A 43 -26.45 -6.50 -9.94
C PRO A 43 -24.99 -6.09 -9.65
N PRO A 44 -24.05 -6.37 -10.57
CA PRO A 44 -22.66 -5.98 -10.43
C PRO A 44 -22.54 -4.46 -10.26
N THR A 45 -21.82 -4.05 -9.22
CA THR A 45 -21.60 -2.63 -8.87
C THR A 45 -20.44 -2.00 -9.66
N LEU A 46 -19.57 -2.82 -10.24
CA LEU A 46 -18.39 -2.42 -10.99
C LEU A 46 -18.29 -3.22 -12.30
N PRO A 47 -17.84 -2.60 -13.41
CA PRO A 47 -17.46 -3.32 -14.62
C PRO A 47 -16.27 -4.26 -14.37
N GLU A 48 -16.22 -5.40 -15.05
CA GLU A 48 -15.14 -6.40 -14.91
C GLU A 48 -13.74 -5.81 -15.14
N ALA A 49 -13.58 -4.96 -16.16
CA ALA A 49 -12.32 -4.26 -16.43
C ALA A 49 -11.87 -3.31 -15.29
N GLN A 50 -12.77 -2.89 -14.39
CA GLN A 50 -12.40 -2.14 -13.19
C GLN A 50 -11.95 -3.08 -12.06
N LEU A 51 -12.53 -4.28 -11.95
CA LEU A 51 -12.10 -5.31 -10.99
C LEU A 51 -10.67 -5.75 -11.26
N GLU A 52 -10.35 -6.06 -12.52
CA GLU A 52 -8.99 -6.43 -12.93
C GLU A 52 -7.99 -5.32 -12.64
N ARG A 53 -8.35 -4.08 -12.96
CA ARG A 53 -7.52 -2.90 -12.67
C ARG A 53 -7.31 -2.69 -11.17
N ALA A 54 -8.34 -2.88 -10.35
CA ALA A 54 -8.22 -2.78 -8.89
C ALA A 54 -7.31 -3.88 -8.33
N ALA A 55 -7.46 -5.12 -8.80
CA ALA A 55 -6.59 -6.23 -8.41
C ALA A 55 -5.12 -5.99 -8.81
N GLN A 56 -4.87 -5.51 -10.03
CA GLN A 56 -3.54 -5.13 -10.50
C GLN A 56 -2.95 -3.97 -9.69
N ALA A 57 -3.75 -2.96 -9.37
CA ALA A 57 -3.33 -1.82 -8.55
C ALA A 57 -2.92 -2.27 -7.15
N ILE A 58 -3.73 -3.12 -6.51
CA ILE A 58 -3.40 -3.72 -5.20
C ILE A 58 -2.08 -4.49 -5.28
N ALA A 59 -1.93 -5.36 -6.28
CA ALA A 59 -0.70 -6.14 -6.45
C ALA A 59 0.54 -5.24 -6.63
N CYS A 60 0.41 -4.20 -7.46
CA CYS A 60 1.48 -3.23 -7.69
C CYS A 60 1.85 -2.46 -6.41
N MET A 61 0.85 -1.96 -5.67
CA MET A 61 1.05 -1.28 -4.40
C MET A 61 1.69 -2.19 -3.36
N ALA A 62 1.27 -3.46 -3.27
CA ALA A 62 1.85 -4.42 -2.33
C ALA A 62 3.32 -4.73 -2.64
N LEU A 63 3.66 -4.91 -3.93
CA LEU A 63 5.05 -5.12 -4.35
C LEU A 63 5.92 -3.88 -4.09
N ASN A 64 5.40 -2.69 -4.38
CA ASN A 64 6.08 -1.42 -4.09
C ASN A 64 6.26 -1.19 -2.59
N GLY A 65 5.21 -1.48 -1.80
CA GLY A 65 5.22 -1.38 -0.36
C GLY A 65 6.27 -2.28 0.26
N ARG A 66 6.38 -3.54 -0.19
CA ARG A 66 7.45 -4.44 0.27
C ARG A 66 8.84 -3.87 0.00
N ARG A 67 9.10 -3.40 -1.23
CA ARG A 67 10.40 -2.78 -1.58
C ARG A 67 10.70 -1.55 -0.72
N HIS A 68 9.70 -0.69 -0.49
CA HIS A 68 9.87 0.48 0.37
C HIS A 68 10.11 0.10 1.83
N ALA A 69 9.41 -0.91 2.35
CA ALA A 69 9.61 -1.39 3.72
C ALA A 69 11.03 -1.94 3.92
N ASP A 70 11.57 -2.66 2.93
CA ASP A 70 12.95 -3.12 2.95
C ASP A 70 13.95 -1.94 2.97
N SER A 71 13.72 -0.90 2.17
CA SER A 71 14.55 0.31 2.17
C SER A 71 14.49 1.07 3.50
N VAL A 72 13.29 1.23 4.08
CA VAL A 72 13.12 1.87 5.39
C VAL A 72 13.81 1.04 6.49
N ARG A 73 13.70 -0.29 6.45
CA ARG A 73 14.40 -1.18 7.39
C ARG A 73 15.92 -1.01 7.29
N GLN A 74 16.47 -0.96 6.08
CA GLN A 74 17.91 -0.72 5.87
C GLN A 74 18.34 0.63 6.44
N LEU A 75 17.54 1.69 6.27
CA LEU A 75 17.81 3.00 6.86
C LEU A 75 17.84 2.95 8.39
N CYS A 76 16.98 2.15 9.02
CA CYS A 76 16.99 1.93 10.47
C CYS A 76 18.24 1.20 10.98
N GLU A 77 18.90 0.39 10.13
CA GLU A 77 20.08 -0.41 10.48
C GLU A 77 21.40 0.35 10.32
N VAL A 78 21.41 1.53 9.68
CA VAL A 78 22.63 2.34 9.49
C VAL A 78 23.14 2.85 10.85
N PRO A 79 24.37 2.51 11.27
CA PRO A 79 24.92 3.01 12.52
C PRO A 79 25.08 4.52 12.44
N VAL A 80 24.42 5.22 13.36
CA VAL A 80 24.60 6.64 13.57
C VAL A 80 26.02 6.84 14.12
N ARG A 81 26.97 7.25 13.29
CA ARG A 81 28.32 7.57 13.76
C ARG A 81 28.23 8.72 14.76
N HIS A 82 28.76 8.49 15.96
CA HIS A 82 28.82 9.41 17.09
C HIS A 82 30.00 10.37 16.97
#